data_AF-A0A2J7QH99-F1
#
_entry.id   AF-A0A2J7QH99-F1
#
_cell.length_a   1.000
_cell.length_b   1.000
_cell.length_c   1.000
_cell.angle_alpha   90.00
_cell.angle_beta   90.00
_cell.angle_gamma   90.00
#
_symmetry.space_group_name_H-M   'P 1'
#
loop_
_entity.id
_entity.type
_entity.pdbx_description
1 polymer ?
#
loop_
_entity_poly.entity_id
_entity_poly.type
_entity_poly.pdbx_seq_one_letter_code
_entity_poly.pdbx_strand_id
1 'polypeptide(L)'
;MTATCGADGLCTCSPGYHHITPNSRCFRDVGLGDTCEESAECLVSSAACSLGRCQCEQGFSPSEDNSKCIGNGKHFTSPMTLLYIVQKRT
;
A
#
# COMPACT_ATOMS: atom_id res chain seq x y z
N MET A 1 -6.35 9.74 -16.64
CA MET A 1 -5.54 10.97 -16.79
C MET A 1 -6.27 12.09 -16.09
N THR A 2 -6.08 12.22 -14.78
CA THR A 2 -6.80 13.19 -13.93
C THR A 2 -5.75 14.06 -13.24
N ALA A 3 -5.20 15.02 -13.99
CA ALA A 3 -4.28 16.03 -13.49
C ALA A 3 -4.85 17.42 -13.78
N THR A 4 -4.76 18.31 -12.79
CA THR A 4 -5.21 19.70 -12.87
C THR A 4 -3.99 20.60 -12.79
N CYS A 5 -3.82 21.52 -13.75
CA CYS A 5 -2.69 22.44 -13.78
C CYS A 5 -3.11 23.84 -13.35
N GLY A 6 -2.38 24.42 -12.41
CA GLY A 6 -2.55 25.80 -11.96
C GLY A 6 -1.93 26.82 -12.94
N ALA A 7 -2.27 28.10 -12.75
CA ALA A 7 -1.74 29.20 -13.55
C ALA A 7 -0.23 29.44 -13.33
N ASP A 8 0.32 28.90 -12.26
CA ASP A 8 1.74 28.85 -11.92
C ASP A 8 2.52 27.79 -12.73
N GLY A 9 1.82 26.99 -13.55
CA GLY A 9 2.42 25.94 -14.39
C GLY A 9 2.66 24.62 -13.66
N LEU A 10 2.28 24.52 -12.38
CA LEU A 10 2.34 23.28 -11.62
C LEU A 10 1.10 22.42 -11.91
N CYS A 11 1.33 21.17 -12.30
CA CYS A 11 0.26 20.19 -12.48
C CYS A 11 0.23 19.24 -11.28
N THR A 12 -0.93 19.13 -10.63
CA THR A 12 -1.17 18.21 -9.53
C THR A 12 -2.20 17.17 -9.94
N CYS A 13 -2.11 15.97 -9.36
CA CYS A 13 -3.14 14.96 -9.58
C CYS A 13 -4.46 15.39 -8.92
N SER A 14 -5.59 15.06 -9.53
CA SER A 14 -6.90 15.31 -8.96
C SER A 14 -7.04 14.60 -7.60
N PRO A 15 -7.94 15.06 -6.70
CA PRO A 15 -8.18 14.39 -5.43
C PRO A 15 -8.47 12.89 -5.61
N GLY A 16 -7.83 12.04 -4.81
CA GLY A 16 -7.91 10.58 -4.94
C GLY A 16 -6.95 9.99 -5.99
N TYR A 17 -5.97 10.76 -6.44
CA TYR A 17 -4.89 10.32 -7.30
C TYR A 17 -3.54 10.87 -6.83
N HIS A 18 -2.48 10.11 -7.04
CA HIS A 18 -1.10 10.50 -6.77
C HIS A 18 -0.20 10.23 -7.99
N HIS A 19 1.02 10.76 -7.99
CA HIS A 19 2.04 10.45 -8.99
C HIS A 19 3.28 9.88 -8.30
N ILE A 20 4.01 9.02 -9.00
CA ILE A 20 5.26 8.44 -8.53
C ILE A 20 6.36 8.87 -9.50
N THR A 21 7.33 9.65 -9.04
CA THR A 21 8.48 10.06 -9.86
C THR A 21 9.31 8.84 -10.28
N PRO A 22 9.74 8.71 -11.56
CA PRO A 22 9.67 9.68 -12.66
C PRO A 22 8.41 9.60 -13.53
N ASN A 23 7.44 8.75 -13.21
CA ASN A 23 6.21 8.64 -13.98
C ASN A 23 5.38 9.92 -13.83
N SER A 24 5.25 10.70 -14.91
CA SER A 24 4.38 11.87 -14.98
C SER A 24 2.89 11.50 -15.11
N ARG A 25 2.49 10.31 -14.66
CA ARG A 25 1.12 9.80 -14.72
C ARG A 25 0.51 9.80 -13.32
N CYS A 26 -0.77 10.15 -13.26
CA CYS A 26 -1.56 10.06 -12.04
C CYS A 26 -2.17 8.66 -11.93
N PHE A 27 -1.90 8.00 -10.82
CA PHE A 27 -2.46 6.71 -10.41
C PHE A 27 -3.54 6.95 -9.38
N ARG A 28 -4.56 6.10 -9.36
CA ARG A 28 -5.65 6.18 -8.39
C ARG A 28 -5.10 5.84 -7.02
N ASP A 29 -5.56 6.53 -5.99
CA ASP A 29 -5.18 6.23 -4.61
C ASP A 29 -5.87 4.94 -4.17
N VAL A 30 -5.09 3.87 -4.03
CA VAL A 30 -5.56 2.56 -3.56
C VAL A 30 -4.91 2.24 -2.22
N GLY A 31 -5.74 1.93 -1.23
CA GLY A 31 -5.32 1.54 0.12
C GLY A 31 -4.89 0.08 0.22
N LEU A 32 -4.25 -0.29 1.32
CA LEU A 32 -3.91 -1.69 1.60
C LEU A 32 -5.18 -2.55 1.67
N GLY A 33 -5.17 -3.68 0.96
CA GLY A 33 -6.31 -4.60 0.87
C GLY A 33 -7.34 -4.23 -0.20
N ASP A 34 -7.29 -3.03 -0.77
CA ASP A 34 -8.16 -2.61 -1.87
C ASP A 34 -7.69 -3.13 -3.22
N THR A 35 -8.60 -3.10 -4.20
CA THR A 35 -8.35 -3.63 -5.55
C THR A 35 -7.44 -2.69 -6.34
N CYS A 36 -6.41 -3.25 -6.96
CA CYS A 36 -5.46 -2.55 -7.83
C CYS A 36 -5.22 -3.34 -9.11
N GLU A 37 -4.74 -2.64 -10.13
CA GLU A 37 -4.26 -3.20 -11.39
C GLU A 37 -2.73 -3.07 -11.49
N GLU A 38 -2.18 -1.96 -11.00
CA GLU A 38 -0.76 -1.66 -11.00
C GLU A 38 -0.24 -1.38 -9.59
N SER A 39 1.00 -1.79 -9.30
CA SER A 39 1.65 -1.48 -8.01
C SER A 39 1.79 0.01 -7.75
N ALA A 40 1.88 0.81 -8.81
CA ALA A 40 1.94 2.26 -8.74
C ALA A 40 0.62 2.91 -8.27
N GLU A 41 -0.49 2.18 -8.18
CA GLU A 41 -1.74 2.67 -7.58
C GLU A 41 -1.74 2.57 -6.04
N CYS A 42 -0.86 1.75 -5.46
CA CYS A 42 -0.81 1.57 -4.03
C CYS A 42 -0.22 2.83 -3.36
N LEU A 43 -1.05 3.55 -2.60
CA LEU A 43 -0.65 4.79 -1.92
C LEU A 43 0.39 4.52 -0.80
N VAL A 44 0.34 3.32 -0.23
CA VAL A 44 1.21 2.92 0.88
C VAL A 44 2.60 2.57 0.36
N SER A 45 3.62 3.26 0.88
CA SER A 45 5.02 2.95 0.60
C SER A 45 5.36 1.53 1.04
N SER A 46 6.16 0.81 0.24
CA SER A 46 6.45 -0.62 0.45
C SER A 46 5.22 -1.54 0.33
N ALA A 47 4.20 -1.09 -0.40
CA ALA A 47 3.12 -1.95 -0.89
C ALA A 47 3.21 -2.11 -2.41
N ALA A 48 2.81 -3.28 -2.89
CA ALA A 48 2.72 -3.60 -4.30
C ALA A 48 1.38 -4.28 -4.60
N CYS A 49 0.95 -4.19 -5.86
CA CYS A 49 -0.26 -4.87 -6.30
C CYS A 49 0.01 -6.37 -6.43
N SER A 50 -0.56 -7.16 -5.53
CA SER A 50 -0.39 -8.61 -5.47
C SER A 50 -1.76 -9.27 -5.40
N LEU A 51 -2.01 -10.23 -6.30
CA LEU A 51 -3.31 -10.89 -6.45
C LEU A 51 -4.47 -9.90 -6.70
N GLY A 52 -4.19 -8.80 -7.41
CA GLY A 52 -5.15 -7.74 -7.70
C GLY A 52 -5.51 -6.88 -6.49
N ARG A 53 -4.73 -6.94 -5.40
CA ARG A 53 -4.91 -6.09 -4.21
C ARG A 53 -3.59 -5.50 -3.73
N CYS A 54 -3.64 -4.31 -3.16
CA CYS A 54 -2.44 -3.70 -2.59
C CYS A 54 -2.04 -4.46 -1.33
N GLN A 55 -0.85 -5.05 -1.33
CA GLN A 55 -0.29 -5.82 -0.22
C GLN A 55 1.12 -5.32 0.08
N CYS A 56 1.53 -5.40 1.34
CA CYS A 56 2.90 -5.07 1.72
C CYS A 56 3.90 -6.01 1.01
N GLU A 57 5.03 -5.45 0.60
CA GLU A 57 6.13 -6.20 0.01
C GLU A 57 6.70 -7.24 0.99
N GLN A 58 7.42 -8.22 0.45
CA GLN A 58 8.01 -9.28 1.27
C GLN A 58 8.89 -8.69 2.39
N GLY A 59 8.65 -9.14 3.63
CA GLY A 59 9.35 -8.65 4.81
C GLY A 59 8.68 -7.46 5.50
N PHE A 60 7.61 -6.91 4.95
CA PHE A 60 6.78 -5.89 5.58
C PHE A 60 5.40 -6.44 5.98
N SER A 61 4.87 -5.96 7.09
CA SER A 61 3.53 -6.27 7.57
C SER A 61 2.66 -5.01 7.55
N PRO A 62 1.34 -5.10 7.28
CA PRO A 62 0.46 -3.95 7.45
C PRO A 62 0.41 -3.53 8.92
N SER A 63 0.40 -2.22 9.16
CA SER A 63 0.09 -1.62 10.46
C SER A 63 -1.35 -1.96 10.91
N GLU A 64 -1.67 -1.83 12.19
CA GLU A 64 -3.03 -2.08 12.72
C GLU A 64 -4.11 -1.29 11.97
N ASP A 65 -3.79 -0.07 11.55
CA ASP A 65 -4.70 0.82 10.80
C ASP A 65 -4.60 0.65 9.26
N ASN A 66 -3.85 -0.32 8.75
CA ASN A 66 -3.59 -0.52 7.31
C ASN A 66 -3.08 0.73 6.56
N SER A 67 -2.50 1.69 7.28
CA SER A 67 -2.01 2.95 6.71
C SER A 67 -0.56 2.89 6.25
N LYS A 68 0.22 1.92 6.76
CA LYS A 68 1.66 1.80 6.54
C LYS A 68 2.09 0.34 6.51
N CYS A 69 3.12 0.05 5.72
CA CYS A 69 3.85 -1.20 5.77
C CYS A 69 5.03 -1.06 6.73
N ILE A 70 5.00 -1.80 7.82
CA ILE A 70 6.06 -1.83 8.83
C ILE A 70 7.03 -2.97 8.52
N GLY A 71 8.28 -2.63 8.26
CA GLY A 71 9.33 -3.61 7.98
C GLY A 71 9.60 -4.43 9.22
N ASN A 72 9.65 -5.75 9.09
CA ASN A 72 10.03 -6.67 10.16
C ASN A 72 11.56 -6.64 10.37
N GLY A 73 12.12 -5.44 10.52
CA GLY A 73 13.49 -5.22 10.93
C GLY A 73 13.61 -5.49 12.42
N LYS A 74 13.95 -6.73 12.78
CA LYS A 74 14.48 -7.09 14.11
C LYS A 74 13.53 -6.80 15.30
N HIS A 75 12.31 -7.31 15.26
CA HIS A 75 11.68 -7.89 16.45
C HIS A 75 10.52 -8.78 16.00
N PHE A 76 10.78 -10.08 15.97
CA PHE A 76 9.73 -11.10 16.01
C PHE A 76 9.09 -11.04 17.40
N THR A 77 8.32 -9.99 17.67
CA THR A 77 7.35 -9.96 18.78
C THR A 77 5.99 -9.66 18.18
N SER A 78 5.66 -10.36 17.10
CA SER A 78 4.27 -10.65 16.84
C SER A 78 3.86 -11.69 17.88
N PRO A 79 2.78 -11.50 18.66
CA PRO A 79 2.01 -12.63 19.14
C PRO A 79 1.31 -13.28 17.94
N MET A 80 2.09 -13.83 17.01
CA MET A 80 1.72 -14.87 16.05
C MET A 80 1.46 -16.19 16.79
N THR A 81 0.91 -16.10 18.01
CA THR A 81 0.53 -17.20 18.87
C THR A 81 -0.99 -17.27 18.99
N LEU A 82 -1.79 -16.27 18.62
CA LEU A 82 -3.25 -16.32 18.89
C LEU A 82 -4.12 -16.95 17.80
N LEU A 83 -3.57 -17.36 16.65
CA LEU A 83 -4.32 -18.14 15.65
C LEU A 83 -3.75 -19.55 15.41
N TYR A 84 -2.54 -19.87 15.88
CA TYR A 84 -1.96 -21.22 15.77
C TYR A 84 -2.21 -22.13 16.99
N ILE A 85 -2.83 -21.66 18.08
CA ILE A 85 -3.28 -22.56 19.18
C ILE A 85 -4.70 -23.13 18.96
N VAL A 86 -5.43 -22.69 17.93
CA VAL A 86 -6.74 -23.29 17.56
C VAL A 86 -6.56 -24.29 16.39
N GLN A 87 -5.38 -24.91 16.22
CA GLN A 87 -5.16 -25.92 15.17
C GLN A 87 -4.29 -27.10 15.61
N LYS A 88 -4.56 -27.64 16.81
CA LYS A 88 -4.42 -29.06 17.22
C LYS A 88 -4.04 -29.21 18.69
N ARG A 89 -5.06 -29.43 19.52
CA ARG A 89 -4.93 -30.26 20.71
C ARG A 89 -6.26 -31.00 20.93
N THR A 90 -6.43 -32.04 20.12
CA THR A 90 -7.12 -33.26 20.55
C THR A 90 -6.04 -34.31 20.70
#